data_AF-A0A816UDD9-F1
#
_entry.id   AF-A0A816UDD9-F1
#
_cell.length_a   1.000
_cell.length_b   1.000
_cell.length_c   1.000
_cell.angle_alpha   90.00
_cell.angle_beta   90.00
_cell.angle_gamma   90.00
#
_symmetry.space_group_name_H-M   'P 1'
#
loop_
_entity.id
_entity.type
_entity.pdbx_description
1 polymer ?
#
loop_
_entity_poly.entity_id
_entity_poly.type
_entity_poly.pdbx_seq_one_letter_code
_entity_poly.pdbx_strand_id
1 'polypeptide(L)'
;MNYQHQNCSLYYLIKKGPTYISVLNSILNLCHTNDICLNPKFATIDFEQAAINSIKLVFPNTIVKGCNFHFNKCIYTKLQELGFQSAFIDKKSSDMNEINVRNLYKKTCALAFMPPQEISNLWVLIMDEYQDIDNIGEFYDYVTNTWIDNDPLFDYTLWNYFDFKSLRTSNNLEGWHPRLNNDLHVVEVD
;
A
#
# COMPACT_ATOMS: atom_id res chain seq x y z
N MET A 1 18.86 -42.84 -4.02
CA MET A 1 17.99 -42.04 -3.13
C MET A 1 18.85 -40.98 -2.49
N ASN A 2 18.62 -39.72 -2.85
CA ASN A 2 18.88 -38.55 -2.00
C ASN A 2 18.25 -37.35 -2.70
N TYR A 3 17.12 -36.91 -2.15
CA TYR A 3 16.43 -35.69 -2.52
C TYR A 3 17.32 -34.51 -2.13
N GLN A 4 17.71 -33.69 -3.09
CA GLN A 4 18.15 -32.33 -2.81
C GLN A 4 16.92 -31.43 -2.88
N HIS A 5 16.59 -30.84 -1.73
CA HIS A 5 15.45 -29.96 -1.53
C HIS A 5 15.51 -28.74 -2.46
N GLN A 6 14.59 -28.68 -3.41
CA GLN A 6 14.12 -27.45 -4.05
C GLN A 6 13.23 -26.72 -3.05
N ASN A 7 13.81 -25.86 -2.21
CA ASN A 7 13.03 -24.95 -1.38
C ASN A 7 13.04 -23.53 -1.97
N CYS A 8 11.86 -23.20 -2.49
CA CYS A 8 11.26 -21.86 -2.47
C CYS A 8 11.84 -20.78 -3.39
N SER A 9 11.72 -21.00 -4.70
CA SER A 9 11.73 -19.95 -5.73
C SER A 9 10.39 -19.19 -5.86
N LEU A 10 9.41 -19.44 -4.99
CA LEU A 10 8.03 -18.93 -5.13
C LEU A 10 7.91 -17.43 -4.81
N TYR A 11 8.74 -16.91 -3.90
CA TYR A 11 8.72 -15.49 -3.51
C TYR A 11 9.17 -14.53 -4.64
N TYR A 12 9.87 -15.04 -5.66
CA TYR A 12 10.39 -14.22 -6.76
C TYR A 12 9.48 -14.20 -8.01
N LEU A 13 8.43 -15.04 -8.06
CA LEU A 13 7.53 -15.14 -9.24
C LEU A 13 6.45 -14.05 -9.31
N ILE A 14 6.28 -13.24 -8.25
CA ILE A 14 5.19 -12.26 -8.09
C ILE A 14 5.65 -10.83 -8.45
N LYS A 15 6.41 -10.66 -9.54
CA LYS A 15 6.88 -9.33 -9.98
C LYS A 15 6.77 -9.09 -11.49
N LYS A 16 5.86 -9.77 -12.17
CA LYS A 16 5.63 -9.56 -13.62
C LYS A 16 4.13 -9.56 -13.91
N GLY A 17 3.65 -8.48 -14.55
CA GLY A 17 2.24 -8.32 -14.96
C GLY A 17 1.57 -9.55 -15.61
N PRO A 18 2.27 -10.32 -16.48
CA PRO A 18 1.71 -11.56 -17.03
C PRO A 18 1.29 -12.60 -15.98
N THR A 19 1.97 -12.67 -14.83
CA THR A 19 1.63 -13.60 -13.74
C THR A 19 0.29 -13.22 -13.10
N TYR A 20 0.07 -11.93 -12.81
CA TYR A 20 -1.20 -11.45 -12.26
C TYR A 20 -2.37 -11.74 -13.19
N ILE A 21 -2.21 -11.48 -14.49
CA ILE A 21 -3.24 -11.77 -15.50
C ILE A 21 -3.58 -13.27 -15.49
N SER A 22 -2.57 -14.13 -15.48
CA SER A 22 -2.77 -15.59 -15.45
C SER A 22 -3.56 -16.06 -14.22
N VAL A 23 -3.22 -15.53 -13.04
CA VAL A 23 -3.93 -15.85 -11.79
C VAL A 23 -5.39 -15.38 -11.85
N LEU A 24 -5.63 -14.12 -12.26
CA LEU A 24 -6.99 -13.57 -12.35
C LEU A 24 -7.86 -14.33 -13.36
N ASN A 25 -7.29 -14.72 -14.51
CA ASN A 25 -7.99 -15.56 -15.49
C ASN A 25 -8.28 -16.96 -14.96
N SER A 26 -7.37 -17.53 -14.16
CA SER A 26 -7.61 -18.82 -13.51
C SER A 26 -8.77 -18.74 -12.51
N ILE A 27 -8.87 -17.65 -11.74
CA ILE A 27 -10.00 -17.38 -10.85
C ILE A 27 -11.30 -17.23 -11.65
N LEU A 28 -11.29 -16.46 -12.74
CA LEU A 28 -12.45 -16.32 -13.63
C LEU A 28 -12.93 -17.66 -14.16
N ASN A 29 -12.01 -18.50 -14.64
CA ASN A 29 -12.33 -19.83 -15.13
C ASN A 29 -12.96 -20.70 -14.03
N LEU A 30 -12.40 -20.68 -12.81
CA LEU A 30 -12.98 -21.40 -11.68
C LEU A 30 -14.38 -20.89 -11.32
N CYS A 31 -14.62 -19.59 -11.35
CA CYS A 31 -15.96 -19.03 -11.13
C CYS A 31 -16.93 -19.50 -12.23
N HIS A 32 -16.53 -19.43 -13.49
CA HIS A 32 -17.35 -19.88 -14.61
C HIS A 32 -17.68 -21.38 -14.54
N THR A 33 -16.72 -22.24 -14.17
CA THR A 33 -16.97 -23.69 -14.03
C THR A 33 -17.92 -24.02 -12.87
N ASN A 34 -18.16 -23.07 -11.96
CA ASN A 34 -19.09 -23.19 -10.84
C ASN A 34 -20.34 -22.32 -11.02
N ASP A 35 -20.62 -21.83 -12.23
CA ASP A 35 -21.77 -20.96 -12.56
C ASP A 35 -21.81 -19.64 -11.75
N ILE A 36 -20.65 -19.14 -11.34
CA ILE A 36 -20.49 -17.86 -10.64
C ILE A 36 -20.06 -16.78 -11.63
N CYS A 37 -20.84 -15.70 -11.72
CA CYS A 37 -20.44 -14.50 -12.46
C CYS A 37 -19.63 -13.56 -11.55
N LEU A 38 -18.31 -13.54 -11.72
CA LEU A 38 -17.43 -12.64 -10.98
C LEU A 38 -17.28 -11.29 -11.72
N ASN A 39 -17.95 -10.26 -11.21
CA ASN A 39 -17.84 -8.89 -11.72
C ASN A 39 -17.70 -7.89 -10.55
N PRO A 40 -16.49 -7.74 -9.99
CA PRO A 40 -16.28 -6.91 -8.81
C PRO A 40 -16.49 -5.43 -9.16
N LYS A 41 -17.31 -4.72 -8.37
CA LYS A 41 -17.47 -3.27 -8.51
C LYS A 41 -16.22 -2.52 -8.03
N PHE A 42 -15.53 -3.07 -7.04
CA PHE A 42 -14.34 -2.48 -6.43
C PHE A 42 -13.25 -3.53 -6.25
N ALA A 43 -12.00 -3.13 -6.42
CA ALA A 43 -10.83 -3.92 -6.03
C ALA A 43 -9.92 -3.04 -5.18
N THR A 44 -9.47 -3.57 -4.05
CA THR A 44 -8.42 -2.95 -3.23
C THR A 44 -7.14 -3.73 -3.44
N ILE A 45 -6.06 -3.03 -3.80
CA ILE A 45 -4.80 -3.66 -4.16
C ILE A 45 -3.60 -2.85 -3.66
N ASP A 46 -2.45 -3.49 -3.61
CA ASP A 46 -1.19 -2.85 -3.24
C ASP A 46 -0.72 -1.89 -4.35
N PHE A 47 0.15 -0.95 -3.99
CA PHE A 47 0.71 0.06 -4.91
C PHE A 47 1.78 -0.54 -5.82
N GLU A 48 1.39 -1.56 -6.60
CA GLU A 48 2.20 -2.18 -7.64
C GLU A 48 1.55 -1.96 -9.00
N GLN A 49 2.23 -1.22 -9.87
CA GLN A 49 1.71 -0.86 -11.19
C GLN A 49 1.29 -2.07 -12.02
N ALA A 50 2.07 -3.16 -11.96
CA ALA A 50 1.76 -4.39 -12.66
C ALA A 50 0.41 -4.98 -12.20
N ALA A 51 0.19 -5.05 -10.89
CA ALA A 51 -1.03 -5.60 -10.31
C ALA A 51 -2.27 -4.73 -10.62
N ILE A 52 -2.13 -3.40 -10.48
CA ILE A 52 -3.18 -2.43 -10.84
C ILE A 52 -3.56 -2.57 -12.31
N ASN A 53 -2.57 -2.61 -13.21
CA ASN A 53 -2.81 -2.74 -14.65
C ASN A 53 -3.48 -4.07 -15.00
N SER A 54 -3.09 -5.17 -14.36
CA SER A 54 -3.70 -6.48 -14.58
C SER A 54 -5.17 -6.51 -14.16
N ILE A 55 -5.55 -5.89 -13.04
CA ILE A 55 -6.97 -5.80 -12.65
C ILE A 55 -7.76 -4.97 -13.66
N LYS A 56 -7.25 -3.82 -14.08
CA LYS A 56 -7.92 -2.98 -15.10
C LYS A 56 -8.09 -3.70 -16.44
N LEU A 57 -7.14 -4.57 -16.80
CA LEU A 57 -7.22 -5.35 -18.02
C LEU A 57 -8.27 -6.46 -17.95
N VAL A 58 -8.30 -7.20 -16.83
CA VAL A 58 -9.21 -8.36 -16.66
C VAL A 58 -10.63 -7.91 -16.28
N PHE A 59 -10.75 -6.84 -15.50
CA PHE A 59 -12.01 -6.27 -15.04
C PHE A 59 -12.09 -4.77 -15.35
N PRO A 60 -12.38 -4.38 -16.61
CA PRO A 60 -12.30 -2.98 -17.06
C PRO A 60 -13.32 -2.06 -16.37
N ASN A 61 -14.41 -2.61 -15.83
CA ASN A 61 -15.45 -1.86 -15.14
C ASN A 61 -15.23 -1.78 -13.62
N THR A 62 -14.16 -2.36 -13.10
CA THR A 62 -13.86 -2.34 -11.67
C THR A 62 -13.18 -1.04 -11.28
N ILE A 63 -13.68 -0.38 -10.24
CA ILE A 63 -13.00 0.75 -9.62
C ILE A 63 -11.85 0.20 -8.76
N VAL A 64 -10.63 0.46 -9.18
CA VAL A 64 -9.42 0.07 -8.44
C VAL A 64 -9.09 1.15 -7.42
N LYS A 65 -8.90 0.75 -6.17
CA LYS A 65 -8.34 1.57 -5.10
C LYS A 65 -7.06 0.93 -4.59
N GLY A 66 -6.09 1.76 -4.22
CA GLY A 66 -4.99 1.34 -3.38
C GLY A 66 -5.50 0.84 -2.03
N CYS A 67 -4.65 0.18 -1.26
CA CYS A 67 -4.93 -0.18 0.12
C CYS A 67 -4.40 0.90 1.07
N ASN A 68 -5.26 1.47 1.93
CA ASN A 68 -4.85 2.55 2.84
C ASN A 68 -3.77 2.11 3.84
N PHE A 69 -3.79 0.84 4.25
CA PHE A 69 -2.72 0.27 5.06
C PHE A 69 -1.38 0.31 4.32
N HIS A 70 -1.36 -0.06 3.04
CA HIS A 70 -0.15 -0.03 2.22
C HIS A 70 0.28 1.39 1.87
N PHE A 71 -0.65 2.32 1.69
CA PHE A 71 -0.35 3.75 1.54
C PHE A 71 0.41 4.25 2.77
N ASN A 72 -0.17 4.07 3.96
CA ASN A 72 0.46 4.44 5.22
C ASN A 72 1.82 3.74 5.41
N LYS A 73 1.91 2.46 5.03
CA LYS A 73 3.16 1.70 5.07
C LYS A 73 4.23 2.30 4.15
N CYS A 74 3.90 2.70 2.93
CA CYS A 74 4.85 3.37 2.02
C CYS A 74 5.40 4.66 2.63
N ILE A 75 4.54 5.52 3.19
CA ILE A 75 4.96 6.76 3.87
C ILE A 75 5.88 6.43 5.05
N TYR A 76 5.48 5.47 5.89
CA TYR A 76 6.26 5.03 7.04
C TYR A 76 7.63 4.49 6.63
N THR A 77 7.67 3.58 5.66
CA THR A 77 8.91 2.98 5.15
C THR A 77 9.86 4.04 4.61
N LYS A 78 9.37 5.05 3.88
CA LYS A 78 10.25 6.12 3.40
C LYS A 78 10.89 6.90 4.56
N LEU A 79 10.15 7.21 5.62
CA LEU A 79 10.74 7.86 6.81
C LEU A 79 11.80 6.98 7.48
N GLN A 80 11.59 5.67 7.54
CA GLN A 80 12.58 4.74 8.09
C GLN A 80 13.85 4.68 7.23
N GLU A 81 13.72 4.64 5.89
CA GLU A 81 14.86 4.65 4.96
C GLU A 81 15.73 5.90 5.13
N LEU A 82 15.12 7.02 5.50
CA LEU A 82 15.79 8.29 5.75
C LEU A 82 16.36 8.42 7.18
N GLY A 83 16.29 7.37 7.99
CA GLY A 83 16.90 7.34 9.32
C GLY A 83 15.98 7.77 10.46
N PHE A 84 14.70 8.04 10.20
CA PHE A 84 13.76 8.50 11.23
C PHE A 84 13.09 7.38 12.04
N GLN A 85 13.63 6.15 12.01
CA GLN A 85 13.06 5.02 12.73
C GLN A 85 12.92 5.25 14.25
N SER A 86 13.83 6.02 14.86
CA SER A 86 13.84 6.24 16.32
C SER A 86 12.54 6.91 16.79
N ALA A 87 12.00 7.83 15.98
CA ALA A 87 10.76 8.53 16.24
C ALA A 87 9.55 7.62 16.44
N PHE A 88 9.63 6.37 15.98
CA PHE A 88 8.53 5.40 16.06
C PHE A 88 8.76 4.28 17.08
N ILE A 89 9.95 4.20 17.70
CA ILE A 89 10.27 3.21 18.74
C ILE A 89 9.64 3.62 20.08
N ASP A 90 9.95 4.83 20.56
CA ASP A 90 9.36 5.36 21.79
C ASP A 90 8.31 6.42 21.49
N LYS A 91 7.05 6.00 21.53
CA LYS A 91 5.89 6.89 21.32
C LYS A 91 5.75 7.96 22.41
N LYS A 92 6.44 7.84 23.54
CA LYS A 92 6.44 8.78 24.66
C LYS A 92 7.69 9.67 24.72
N SER A 93 8.59 9.54 23.74
CA SER A 93 9.77 10.40 23.64
C SER A 93 9.37 11.88 23.68
N SER A 94 10.05 12.62 24.55
CA SER A 94 9.94 14.08 24.69
C SER A 94 10.84 14.83 23.70
N ASP A 95 11.56 14.12 22.84
CA ASP A 95 12.34 14.73 21.77
C ASP A 95 11.40 15.41 20.76
N MET A 96 11.55 16.71 20.59
CA MET A 96 10.68 17.50 19.72
C MET A 96 10.83 17.13 18.24
N ASN A 97 12.02 16.73 17.79
CA ASN A 97 12.22 16.30 16.42
C ASN A 97 11.44 15.00 16.15
N GLU A 98 11.53 14.03 17.08
CA GLU A 98 10.77 12.80 16.98
C GLU A 98 9.24 13.02 17.05
N ILE A 99 8.78 13.96 17.88
CA ILE A 99 7.38 14.39 17.91
C ILE A 99 6.96 14.95 16.56
N ASN A 100 7.77 15.82 15.97
CA ASN A 100 7.49 16.45 14.68
C ASN A 100 7.44 15.43 13.54
N VAL A 101 8.39 14.49 13.47
CA VAL A 101 8.37 13.39 12.50
C VAL A 101 7.08 12.56 12.62
N ARG A 102 6.66 12.22 13.85
CA ARG A 102 5.41 11.46 14.06
C ARG A 102 4.18 12.26 13.61
N ASN A 103 4.16 13.56 13.81
CA ASN A 103 3.06 14.42 13.42
C ASN A 103 3.02 14.63 11.90
N LEU A 104 4.18 14.82 11.27
CA LEU A 104 4.35 14.84 9.82
C LEU A 104 3.79 13.56 9.21
N TYR A 105 4.23 12.38 9.67
CA TYR A 105 3.70 11.09 9.22
C TYR A 105 2.16 11.02 9.30
N LYS A 106 1.58 11.37 10.45
CA LYS A 106 0.12 11.32 10.64
C LYS A 106 -0.61 12.27 9.70
N LYS A 107 -0.11 13.48 9.51
CA LYS A 107 -0.71 14.49 8.64
C LYS A 107 -0.60 14.10 7.17
N THR A 108 0.53 13.55 6.74
CA THR A 108 0.68 12.98 5.39
C THR A 108 -0.31 11.84 5.16
N CYS A 109 -0.44 10.90 6.10
CA CYS A 109 -1.43 9.82 5.99
C CYS A 109 -2.89 10.33 5.97
N ALA A 110 -3.17 11.42 6.68
CA ALA A 110 -4.50 12.03 6.73
C ALA A 110 -4.93 12.65 5.39
N LEU A 111 -3.99 13.01 4.50
CA LEU A 111 -4.30 13.52 3.16
C LEU A 111 -5.17 12.56 2.34
N ALA A 112 -5.07 11.26 2.59
CA ALA A 112 -5.92 10.25 1.96
C ALA A 112 -7.42 10.46 2.26
N PHE A 113 -7.76 11.27 3.27
CA PHE A 113 -9.13 11.56 3.68
C PHE A 113 -9.49 13.04 3.51
N MET A 114 -8.69 13.82 2.77
CA MET A 114 -8.96 15.23 2.52
C MET A 114 -9.62 15.42 1.14
N PRO A 115 -10.43 16.48 0.96
CA PRO A 115 -11.00 16.79 -0.35
C PRO A 115 -9.88 16.93 -1.39
N PRO A 116 -9.97 16.26 -2.56
CA PRO A 116 -8.90 16.27 -3.55
C PRO A 116 -8.40 17.66 -3.95
N GLN A 117 -9.32 18.62 -4.08
CA GLN A 117 -9.00 20.01 -4.44
C GLN A 117 -8.19 20.76 -3.37
N GLU A 118 -8.16 20.27 -2.13
CA GLU A 118 -7.41 20.88 -1.03
C GLU A 118 -6.05 20.20 -0.78
N ILE A 119 -5.80 19.03 -1.36
CA ILE A 119 -4.62 18.20 -1.03
C ILE A 119 -3.32 18.96 -1.26
N SER A 120 -3.15 19.60 -2.42
CA SER A 120 -1.92 20.32 -2.76
C SER A 120 -1.67 21.48 -1.79
N ASN A 121 -2.72 22.24 -1.43
CA ASN A 121 -2.62 23.34 -0.47
C ASN A 121 -2.25 22.84 0.93
N LEU A 122 -2.94 21.79 1.40
CA LEU A 122 -2.66 21.17 2.70
C LEU A 122 -1.25 20.59 2.76
N TRP A 123 -0.76 20.04 1.65
CA TRP A 123 0.60 19.53 1.59
C TRP A 123 1.65 20.61 1.73
N VAL A 124 1.47 21.76 1.06
CA VAL A 124 2.36 22.92 1.22
C VAL A 124 2.37 23.41 2.68
N LEU A 125 1.21 23.47 3.33
CA LEU A 125 1.12 23.84 4.74
C LEU A 125 1.84 22.84 5.66
N ILE A 126 1.74 21.54 5.37
CA ILE A 126 2.46 20.50 6.12
C ILE A 126 3.97 20.65 5.93
N MET A 127 4.45 20.88 4.70
CA MET A 127 5.88 21.07 4.44
C MET A 127 6.44 22.29 5.19
N ASP A 128 5.71 23.40 5.19
CA ASP A 128 6.08 24.62 5.92
C ASP A 128 6.10 24.40 7.45
N GLU A 129 5.08 23.74 7.99
CA GLU A 129 4.98 23.48 9.44
C GLU A 129 6.13 22.61 9.98
N TYR A 130 6.67 21.69 9.17
CA TYR A 130 7.72 20.76 9.57
C TYR A 130 9.05 21.00 8.82
N GLN A 131 9.28 22.22 8.31
CA GLN A 131 10.48 22.53 7.52
C GLN A 131 11.80 22.42 8.31
N ASP A 132 11.73 22.56 9.65
CA ASP A 132 12.89 22.53 10.54
C ASP A 132 13.37 21.11 10.90
N ILE A 133 12.74 20.05 10.37
CA ILE A 133 13.22 18.68 10.56
C ILE A 133 14.48 18.49 9.69
N ASP A 134 15.62 18.22 10.33
CA ASP A 134 16.88 17.99 9.64
C ASP A 134 16.77 16.86 8.60
N ASN A 135 17.29 17.11 7.40
CA ASN A 135 17.34 16.16 6.27
C ASN A 135 15.96 15.65 5.80
N ILE A 136 14.86 16.37 6.06
CA ILE A 136 13.52 15.93 5.65
C ILE A 136 13.21 16.13 4.16
N GLY A 137 14.03 16.91 3.43
CA GLY A 137 13.75 17.29 2.04
C GLY A 137 13.48 16.11 1.11
N GLU A 138 14.24 15.01 1.22
CA GLU A 138 14.03 13.82 0.38
C GLU A 138 12.67 13.14 0.64
N PHE A 139 12.13 13.24 1.86
CA PHE A 139 10.78 12.77 2.16
C PHE A 139 9.74 13.63 1.43
N TYR A 140 9.92 14.95 1.39
CA TYR A 140 9.02 15.85 0.68
C TYR A 140 9.04 15.62 -0.82
N ASP A 141 10.21 15.44 -1.42
CA ASP A 141 10.35 15.09 -2.83
C ASP A 141 9.65 13.77 -3.13
N TYR A 142 9.86 12.75 -2.30
CA TYR A 142 9.19 11.46 -2.45
C TYR A 142 7.66 11.60 -2.41
N VAL A 143 7.12 12.28 -1.39
CA VAL A 143 5.67 12.37 -1.23
C VAL A 143 5.05 13.16 -2.38
N THR A 144 5.70 14.27 -2.75
CA THR A 144 5.24 15.15 -3.83
C THR A 144 5.19 14.39 -5.16
N ASN A 145 6.31 13.80 -5.58
CA ASN A 145 6.44 13.15 -6.89
C ASN A 145 5.64 11.84 -6.99
N THR A 146 5.47 11.12 -5.87
CA THR A 146 4.80 9.82 -5.89
C THR A 146 3.28 9.96 -5.80
N TRP A 147 2.77 10.93 -5.04
CA TRP A 147 1.36 10.97 -4.65
C TRP A 147 0.62 12.26 -5.00
N ILE A 148 1.28 13.42 -5.05
CA ILE A 148 0.60 14.73 -4.98
C ILE A 148 0.73 15.59 -6.24
N ASP A 149 1.88 15.55 -6.93
CA ASP A 149 2.15 16.40 -8.09
C ASP A 149 1.12 16.19 -9.23
N ASN A 150 1.14 17.05 -10.25
CA ASN A 150 0.22 17.01 -11.39
C ASN A 150 0.38 15.75 -12.27
N ASP A 151 1.54 15.09 -12.22
CA ASP A 151 1.81 13.80 -12.86
C ASP A 151 2.39 12.81 -11.84
N PRO A 152 1.58 12.39 -10.84
CA PRO A 152 2.07 11.57 -9.75
C PRO A 152 2.21 10.11 -10.22
N LEU A 153 3.17 9.37 -9.66
CA LEU A 153 3.29 7.94 -9.92
C LEU A 153 1.98 7.19 -9.63
N PHE A 154 1.26 7.58 -8.58
CA PHE A 154 -0.07 7.08 -8.26
C PHE A 154 -1.08 8.22 -8.16
N ASP A 155 -2.00 8.27 -9.13
CA ASP A 155 -3.10 9.23 -9.16
C ASP A 155 -3.95 9.18 -7.88
N TYR A 156 -4.42 10.36 -7.42
CA TYR A 156 -5.20 10.48 -6.18
C TYR A 156 -6.48 9.64 -6.20
N THR A 157 -7.05 9.34 -7.37
CA THR A 157 -8.21 8.45 -7.45
C THR A 157 -7.89 7.03 -6.95
N LEU A 158 -6.62 6.61 -6.91
CA LEU A 158 -6.22 5.34 -6.32
C LEU A 158 -6.17 5.41 -4.78
N TRP A 159 -5.56 6.44 -4.20
CA TRP A 159 -5.21 6.47 -2.78
C TRP A 159 -6.07 7.41 -1.91
N ASN A 160 -6.90 8.28 -2.51
CA ASN A 160 -7.83 9.14 -1.78
C ASN A 160 -9.19 8.44 -1.53
N TYR A 161 -9.71 8.62 -0.32
CA TYR A 161 -10.92 8.01 0.22
C TYR A 161 -11.93 9.02 0.78
N PHE A 162 -11.78 10.33 0.52
CA PHE A 162 -12.64 11.39 1.10
C PHE A 162 -14.15 11.06 0.99
N ASP A 163 -14.61 10.65 -0.20
CA ASP A 163 -15.99 10.23 -0.45
C ASP A 163 -16.17 8.72 -0.67
N PHE A 164 -15.14 7.92 -0.38
CA PHE A 164 -15.17 6.48 -0.64
C PHE A 164 -15.80 5.71 0.53
N LYS A 165 -17.11 5.46 0.43
CA LYS A 165 -17.92 4.83 1.49
C LYS A 165 -17.80 3.30 1.60
N SER A 166 -17.28 2.60 0.59
CA SER A 166 -17.50 1.16 0.45
C SER A 166 -16.54 0.24 1.21
N LEU A 167 -15.38 0.71 1.70
CA LEU A 167 -14.37 -0.16 2.34
C LEU A 167 -13.56 0.56 3.44
N ARG A 168 -14.21 1.02 4.52
CA ARG A 168 -13.51 1.69 5.63
C ARG A 168 -12.61 0.79 6.50
N THR A 169 -12.61 -0.53 6.34
CA THR A 169 -11.71 -1.44 7.08
C THR A 169 -11.41 -2.74 6.31
N SER A 170 -10.16 -2.94 5.93
CA SER A 170 -9.56 -4.21 5.48
C SER A 170 -9.27 -5.19 6.63
N ASN A 171 -9.87 -5.03 7.81
CA ASN A 171 -9.68 -5.93 8.96
C ASN A 171 -9.85 -7.41 8.59
N ASN A 172 -10.69 -7.71 7.60
CA ASN A 172 -10.92 -9.08 7.15
C ASN A 172 -9.76 -9.68 6.36
N LEU A 173 -8.88 -8.88 5.74
CA LEU A 173 -7.69 -9.34 4.99
C LEU A 173 -6.44 -9.36 5.89
N GLU A 174 -6.32 -8.39 6.81
CA GLU A 174 -5.23 -8.30 7.79
C GLU A 174 -5.18 -9.50 8.73
N GLY A 175 -6.33 -10.13 9.02
CA GLY A 175 -6.38 -11.38 9.78
C GLY A 175 -5.78 -12.60 9.07
N TRP A 176 -5.64 -12.57 7.74
CA TRP A 176 -5.07 -13.70 6.97
C TRP A 176 -3.55 -13.65 6.89
N HIS A 177 -2.92 -12.47 6.87
CA HIS A 177 -1.47 -12.39 6.73
C HIS A 177 -0.69 -13.09 7.87
N PRO A 178 -1.03 -12.90 9.16
CA PRO A 178 -0.39 -13.64 10.25
C PRO A 178 -0.75 -15.13 10.24
N ARG A 179 -1.97 -15.48 9.84
CA ARG A 179 -2.42 -16.89 9.76
C ARG A 179 -1.71 -17.64 8.65
N LEU A 180 -1.59 -17.07 7.45
CA LEU A 180 -0.85 -17.65 6.34
C LEU A 180 0.65 -17.76 6.65
N ASN A 181 1.26 -16.76 7.29
CA ASN A 181 2.65 -16.88 7.74
C ASN A 181 2.81 -17.99 8.80
N ASN A 182 1.88 -18.11 9.75
CA ASN A 182 1.93 -19.19 10.76
C ASN A 182 1.68 -20.56 10.14
N ASP A 183 0.68 -20.72 9.27
CA ASP A 183 0.35 -21.98 8.62
C ASP A 183 1.48 -22.45 7.67
N LEU A 184 2.22 -21.53 7.06
CA LEU A 184 3.41 -21.83 6.25
C LEU A 184 4.67 -22.11 7.09
N HIS A 185 4.67 -21.79 8.39
CA HIS A 185 5.73 -22.12 9.34
C HIS A 185 5.44 -23.39 10.18
N VAL A 186 4.26 -24.01 10.04
CA VAL A 186 3.90 -25.27 10.71
C VAL A 186 3.88 -26.42 9.70
N VAL A 187 5.00 -26.63 9.01
CA VAL A 187 5.38 -27.96 8.49
C VAL A 187 6.91 -28.10 8.62
N GLU A 188 7.42 -28.01 9.85
CA GLU A 188 8.60 -28.79 10.20
C GLU A 188 8.09 -30.08 10.83
N VAL A 189 8.30 -31.16 10.07
CA VAL A 189 7.96 -32.54 10.39
C VAL A 189 9.02 -33.03 11.37
N ASP A 190 8.60 -33.54 12.52
CA ASP A 190 9.45 -34.37 13.40
C ASP A 190 10.00 -35.60 12.66
#